data_AF-A0A1Q9PAH7-F1
#
_entry.id   AF-A0A1Q9PAH7-F1
#
_cell.length_a   1.000
_cell.length_b   1.000
_cell.length_c   1.000
_cell.angle_alpha   90.00
_cell.angle_beta   90.00
_cell.angle_gamma   90.00
#
_symmetry.space_group_name_H-M   'P 1'
#
loop_
_entity.id
_entity.type
_entity.pdbx_description
1 polymer ?
#
loop_
_entity_poly.entity_id
_entity_poly.type
_entity_poly.pdbx_seq_one_letter_code
_entity_poly.pdbx_strand_id
1 'polypeptide(L)'
;MSHRRSLRFSKTTCPICGSKEVARDDNKGDLLCTNCGHIIVRTETRAVGKFDIAQHLKRSGKMNFAGLQQVTGASEDKLFGVIRNMQDMGLLSEIQGQYSLTKKGQRWYRQRLGQEWGY
;
A
#
# COMPACT_ATOMS: atom_id res chain seq x y z
N MET A 1 -9.71 -42.33 2.21
CA MET A 1 -9.00 -41.55 3.24
C MET A 1 -9.16 -40.07 2.93
N SER A 2 -10.08 -39.40 3.62
CA SER A 2 -10.29 -37.96 3.43
C SER A 2 -9.11 -37.19 4.04
N HIS A 3 -8.27 -36.59 3.20
CA HIS A 3 -7.24 -35.65 3.64
C HIS A 3 -7.91 -34.51 4.42
N ARG A 4 -7.89 -34.57 5.76
CA ARG A 4 -8.24 -33.43 6.61
C ARG A 4 -7.18 -32.35 6.36
N ARG A 5 -7.51 -31.40 5.48
CA ARG A 5 -6.71 -30.18 5.24
C ARG A 5 -6.56 -29.46 6.58
N SER A 6 -5.34 -29.38 7.10
CA SER A 6 -5.07 -28.66 8.35
C SER A 6 -5.16 -27.16 8.07
N LEU A 7 -6.30 -26.56 8.42
CA LEU A 7 -6.49 -25.12 8.36
C LEU A 7 -5.57 -24.45 9.38
N ARG A 8 -4.53 -23.75 8.91
CA ARG A 8 -3.70 -22.91 9.77
C ARG A 8 -4.41 -21.60 10.03
N PHE A 9 -4.71 -21.31 11.30
CA PHE A 9 -5.35 -20.07 11.70
C PHE A 9 -4.38 -18.88 11.51
N SER A 10 -4.81 -17.90 10.73
CA SER A 10 -4.16 -16.62 10.49
C SER A 10 -4.41 -15.67 11.67
N LYS A 11 -3.48 -14.73 11.93
CA LYS A 11 -3.69 -13.64 12.90
C LYS A 11 -4.65 -12.55 12.39
N THR A 12 -5.16 -12.68 11.17
CA THR A 12 -6.05 -11.72 10.51
C THR A 12 -7.50 -11.97 10.90
N THR A 13 -8.23 -10.90 11.23
CA THR A 13 -9.68 -10.93 11.48
C THR A 13 -10.45 -10.84 10.16
N CYS A 14 -11.57 -11.56 10.04
CA CYS A 14 -12.46 -11.46 8.89
C CYS A 14 -13.09 -10.06 8.81
N PRO A 15 -13.01 -9.37 7.66
CA PRO A 15 -13.57 -8.02 7.50
C PRO A 15 -15.11 -8.00 7.45
N ILE A 16 -15.76 -9.14 7.19
CA ILE A 16 -17.22 -9.23 7.06
C ILE A 16 -17.91 -9.55 8.38
N CYS A 17 -17.39 -10.53 9.13
CA CYS A 17 -18.06 -11.02 10.34
C CYS A 17 -17.27 -10.78 11.63
N GLY A 18 -16.07 -10.19 11.56
CA GLY A 18 -15.24 -9.93 12.74
C GLY A 18 -14.64 -11.17 13.41
N SER A 19 -14.86 -12.37 12.85
CA SER A 19 -14.30 -13.61 13.40
C SER A 19 -12.78 -13.69 13.22
N LYS A 20 -12.09 -14.27 14.20
CA LYS A 20 -10.65 -14.60 14.15
C LYS A 20 -10.39 -15.96 13.51
N GLU A 21 -11.44 -16.68 13.14
CA GLU A 21 -11.35 -17.97 12.48
C GLU A 21 -11.11 -17.76 10.98
N VAL A 22 -9.88 -17.37 10.66
CA VAL A 22 -9.41 -17.20 9.29
C VAL A 22 -8.36 -18.26 9.02
N ALA A 23 -8.61 -19.14 8.06
CA ALA A 23 -7.69 -20.16 7.63
C ALA A 23 -6.94 -19.73 6.36
N ARG A 24 -5.70 -20.18 6.20
CA ARG A 24 -4.99 -20.03 4.92
C ARG A 24 -5.28 -21.25 4.02
N ASP A 25 -5.65 -21.01 2.77
CA ASP A 25 -5.66 -22.05 1.74
C ASP A 25 -4.25 -22.17 1.14
N ASP A 26 -3.57 -23.28 1.43
CA ASP A 26 -2.19 -23.51 0.98
C ASP A 26 -2.06 -23.69 -0.54
N ASN A 27 -3.15 -24.03 -1.25
CA ASN A 27 -3.11 -24.22 -2.70
C ASN A 27 -3.31 -22.92 -3.49
N LYS A 28 -4.08 -21.98 -2.93
CA LYS A 28 -4.43 -20.71 -3.60
C LYS A 28 -3.73 -19.49 -3.01
N GLY A 29 -3.22 -19.60 -1.78
CA GLY A 29 -2.63 -18.46 -1.06
C GLY A 29 -3.66 -17.51 -0.44
N ASP A 30 -4.94 -17.71 -0.73
CA ASP A 30 -6.05 -16.93 -0.18
C ASP A 30 -6.28 -17.21 1.31
N LEU A 31 -6.81 -16.20 1.99
CA LEU A 31 -7.29 -16.35 3.37
C LEU A 31 -8.81 -16.60 3.31
N LEU A 32 -9.29 -17.66 3.95
CA LEU A 32 -10.70 -18.01 4.01
C LEU A 32 -11.19 -17.83 5.43
N CYS A 33 -12.26 -17.06 5.64
CA CYS A 33 -12.94 -17.08 6.92
C CYS A 33 -13.77 -18.37 7.05
N THR A 34 -13.48 -19.19 8.06
CA THR A 34 -14.20 -20.45 8.29
C THR A 34 -15.56 -20.25 8.95
N ASN A 35 -15.80 -19.07 9.53
CA ASN A 35 -17.08 -18.72 10.15
C ASN A 35 -18.14 -18.26 9.13
N CYS A 36 -17.78 -17.41 8.17
CA CYS A 36 -18.73 -16.86 7.19
C CYS A 36 -18.47 -17.27 5.73
N GLY A 37 -17.42 -18.06 5.47
CA GLY A 37 -17.05 -18.51 4.12
C GLY A 37 -16.45 -17.41 3.23
N HIS A 38 -16.23 -16.20 3.75
CA HIS A 38 -15.68 -15.10 2.96
C HIS A 38 -14.22 -15.35 2.58
N ILE A 39 -13.93 -15.29 1.28
CA ILE A 39 -12.57 -15.36 0.74
C ILE A 39 -11.96 -13.96 0.83
N ILE A 40 -11.02 -13.81 1.76
CA ILE A 40 -10.16 -12.66 1.92
C ILE A 40 -9.05 -12.79 0.87
N VAL A 41 -9.33 -12.28 -0.32
CA VAL A 41 -8.34 -12.14 -1.37
C VAL A 41 -7.35 -11.08 -0.90
N ARG A 42 -6.09 -11.46 -0.67
CA ARG A 42 -5.01 -10.46 -0.61
C ARG A 42 -4.93 -9.89 -2.02
N THR A 43 -5.54 -8.74 -2.25
CA THR A 43 -5.16 -7.94 -3.43
C THR A 43 -3.66 -7.72 -3.30
N GLU A 44 -2.89 -8.39 -4.16
CA GLU A 44 -1.44 -8.23 -4.31
C GLU A 44 -1.18 -6.80 -4.78
N THR A 45 -1.32 -5.87 -3.85
CA THR A 45 -1.15 -4.46 -4.09
C THR A 45 0.33 -4.18 -4.04
N ARG A 46 0.84 -3.61 -5.13
CA ARG A 46 2.25 -3.26 -5.28
C ARG A 46 2.69 -2.44 -4.07
N ALA A 47 3.82 -2.81 -3.49
CA ALA A 47 4.44 -1.97 -2.48
C ALA A 47 4.86 -0.66 -3.14
N VAL A 48 4.41 0.48 -2.60
CA VAL A 48 4.78 1.80 -3.10
C VAL A 48 5.74 2.48 -2.13
N GLY A 49 6.88 2.92 -2.64
CA GLY A 49 7.86 3.66 -1.86
C GLY A 49 7.59 5.17 -1.88
N LYS A 50 8.16 5.89 -0.91
CA LYS A 50 8.18 7.36 -0.91
C LYS A 50 8.83 7.93 -2.16
N PHE A 51 9.84 7.22 -2.69
CA PHE A 51 10.58 7.63 -3.86
C PHE A 51 9.72 7.54 -5.12
N ASP A 52 8.95 6.45 -5.30
CA ASP A 52 8.02 6.29 -6.43
C ASP A 52 7.00 7.43 -6.47
N ILE A 53 6.37 7.74 -5.32
CA ILE A 53 5.43 8.86 -5.21
C ILE A 53 6.10 10.19 -5.57
N ALA A 54 7.30 10.43 -5.03
CA ALA A 54 8.06 11.64 -5.33
C ALA A 54 8.45 11.72 -6.82
N GLN A 55 8.77 10.61 -7.47
CA GLN A 55 9.09 10.57 -8.89
C GLN A 55 7.87 10.93 -9.75
N HIS A 56 6.70 10.37 -9.44
CA HIS A 56 5.46 10.72 -10.13
C HIS A 56 5.09 12.19 -9.95
N LEU A 57 5.18 12.71 -8.71
CA LEU A 57 4.91 14.12 -8.42
C LEU A 57 5.95 15.06 -9.03
N LYS A 58 7.22 14.63 -9.16
CA LYS A 58 8.25 15.43 -9.82
C LYS A 58 7.99 15.58 -11.33
N ARG A 59 7.45 14.54 -11.97
CA ARG A 59 7.10 14.54 -13.41
C ARG A 59 5.80 15.29 -13.70
N SER A 60 4.78 15.10 -12.86
CA SER A 60 3.43 15.67 -13.05
C SER A 60 3.24 17.04 -12.38
N GLY A 61 4.11 17.42 -11.45
CA GLY A 61 3.99 18.62 -10.62
C GLY A 61 3.05 18.44 -9.44
N LYS A 62 1.79 18.05 -9.71
CA LYS A 62 0.76 17.84 -8.69
C LYS A 62 -0.21 16.73 -9.09
N MET A 63 -0.71 15.98 -8.11
CA MET A 63 -1.61 14.85 -8.35
C MET A 63 -2.54 14.63 -7.17
N ASN A 64 -3.79 14.25 -7.42
CA ASN A 64 -4.71 13.85 -6.35
C ASN A 64 -4.46 12.41 -5.90
N PHE A 65 -5.13 12.00 -4.82
CA PHE A 65 -4.99 10.65 -4.27
C PHE A 65 -5.34 9.56 -5.29
N ALA A 66 -6.47 9.70 -5.99
CA ALA A 66 -6.92 8.75 -7.00
C ALA A 66 -5.92 8.59 -8.16
N GLY A 67 -5.32 9.69 -8.63
CA GLY A 67 -4.29 9.67 -9.66
C GLY A 67 -3.03 8.95 -9.18
N LEU A 68 -2.59 9.22 -7.94
CA LEU A 68 -1.46 8.51 -7.33
C LEU A 68 -1.74 7.02 -7.19
N GLN A 69 -2.96 6.64 -6.81
CA GLN A 69 -3.38 5.24 -6.71
C GLN A 69 -3.32 4.54 -8.07
N GLN A 70 -3.83 5.18 -9.12
CA GLN A 70 -3.81 4.63 -10.47
C GLN A 70 -2.39 4.42 -11.01
N VAL A 71 -1.50 5.41 -10.83
CA VAL A 71 -0.13 5.32 -11.38
C VAL A 71 0.78 4.40 -10.55
N THR A 72 0.53 4.26 -9.25
CA THR A 72 1.33 3.38 -8.37
C THR A 72 0.80 1.95 -8.29
N GLY A 73 -0.48 1.73 -8.57
CA GLY A 73 -1.15 0.44 -8.38
C GLY A 73 -1.20 -0.01 -6.91
N ALA A 74 -1.02 0.92 -5.97
CA ALA A 74 -1.04 0.64 -4.55
C ALA A 74 -2.47 0.51 -4.01
N SER A 75 -2.64 -0.25 -2.93
CA SER A 75 -3.88 -0.21 -2.15
C SER A 75 -4.03 1.15 -1.49
N GLU A 76 -5.28 1.55 -1.27
CA GLU A 76 -5.63 2.81 -0.60
C GLU A 76 -4.93 2.93 0.76
N ASP A 77 -5.01 1.91 1.62
CA ASP A 77 -4.38 1.91 2.94
C ASP A 77 -2.86 2.12 2.89
N LYS A 78 -2.18 1.43 1.95
CA LYS A 78 -0.72 1.55 1.79
C LYS A 78 -0.35 2.93 1.27
N LEU A 79 -1.05 3.40 0.23
CA LEU A 79 -0.80 4.71 -0.35
C LEU A 79 -1.03 5.81 0.68
N PHE A 80 -2.13 5.74 1.43
CA PHE A 80 -2.46 6.67 2.49
C PHE A 80 -1.38 6.69 3.58
N GLY A 81 -0.94 5.51 4.04
CA GLY A 81 0.13 5.40 5.02
C GLY A 81 1.44 6.06 4.57
N VAL A 82 1.81 5.88 3.30
CA VAL A 82 3.04 6.50 2.74
C VAL A 82 2.87 8.01 2.56
N ILE A 83 1.74 8.47 2.00
CA ILE A 83 1.47 9.90 1.80
C ILE A 83 1.47 10.63 3.14
N ARG A 84 0.76 10.11 4.14
CA ARG A 84 0.72 10.68 5.49
C ARG A 84 2.11 10.79 6.08
N ASN A 85 2.91 9.73 6.00
CA ASN A 85 4.28 9.76 6.48
C ASN A 85 5.15 10.81 5.73
N MET A 86 4.95 10.98 4.42
CA MET A 86 5.66 12.01 3.65
C MET A 86 5.20 13.43 4.01
N GLN A 87 3.92 13.64 4.34
CA GLN A 87 3.40 14.90 4.87
C GLN A 87 3.98 15.21 6.25
N ASP A 88 4.02 14.23 7.15
CA ASP A 88 4.62 14.36 8.50
C ASP A 88 6.10 14.72 8.42
N MET A 89 6.82 14.17 7.43
CA MET A 89 8.22 14.53 7.14
C MET A 89 8.38 15.91 6.48
N GLY A 90 7.28 16.57 6.09
CA GLY A 90 7.26 17.84 5.37
C GLY A 90 7.74 17.73 3.92
N LEU A 91 7.68 16.55 3.32
CA LEU A 91 8.09 16.30 1.93
C LEU A 91 6.98 16.62 0.93
N LEU A 92 5.72 16.45 1.35
CA LEU A 92 4.54 16.76 0.55
C LEU A 92 3.75 17.92 1.15
N SER A 93 3.16 18.73 0.29
CA SER A 93 2.11 19.68 0.62
C SER A 93 0.84 19.27 -0.10
N GLU A 94 -0.28 19.36 0.62
CA GLU A 94 -1.61 19.14 0.07
C GLU A 94 -2.35 20.48 -0.01
N ILE A 95 -2.84 20.81 -1.21
CA ILE A 95 -3.64 22.00 -1.47
C ILE A 95 -4.83 21.55 -2.31
N GLN A 96 -6.06 21.77 -1.83
CA GLN A 96 -7.30 21.39 -2.53
C GLN A 96 -7.34 19.91 -2.98
N GLY A 97 -6.87 18.99 -2.11
CA GLY A 97 -6.85 17.56 -2.41
C GLY A 97 -5.79 17.14 -3.46
N GLN A 98 -4.87 18.04 -3.82
CA GLN A 98 -3.74 17.74 -4.69
C GLN A 98 -2.44 17.76 -3.88
N TYR A 99 -1.67 16.69 -4.03
CA TYR A 99 -0.33 16.54 -3.46
C TYR A 99 0.71 17.10 -4.40
N SER A 100 1.72 17.77 -3.84
CA SER A 100 2.88 18.29 -4.55
C SER A 100 4.12 18.21 -3.66
N LEU A 101 5.31 18.19 -4.27
CA LEU A 101 6.56 18.19 -3.51
C LEU A 101 6.87 19.58 -2.95
N THR A 102 7.15 19.66 -1.65
CA THR A 102 7.67 20.89 -1.04
C THR A 102 9.12 21.16 -1.48
N LYS A 103 9.66 22.34 -1.17
CA LYS A 103 11.10 22.63 -1.36
C LYS A 103 12.00 21.62 -0.62
N LYS A 104 11.55 21.12 0.55
CA LYS A 104 12.23 20.06 1.31
C LYS A 104 12.09 18.71 0.59
N GLY A 105 10.89 18.38 0.11
CA GLY A 105 10.63 17.19 -0.70
C GLY A 105 11.48 17.11 -1.96
N GLN A 106 11.64 18.21 -2.68
CA GLN A 106 12.48 18.26 -3.88
C GLN A 106 13.98 18.07 -3.58
N ARG A 107 14.47 18.57 -2.43
CA ARG A 107 15.85 18.33 -1.99
C ARG A 107 16.05 16.86 -1.60
N TRP A 108 15.13 16.31 -0.81
CA TRP A 108 15.12 14.91 -0.42
C TRP A 108 15.10 13.98 -1.65
N TYR A 109 14.23 14.27 -2.63
CA TYR A 109 14.13 13.49 -3.86
C TYR A 109 15.44 13.48 -4.64
N ARG A 110 16.09 14.64 -4.81
CA ARG A 110 17.41 14.73 -5.47
C ARG A 110 18.49 13.95 -4.74
N GLN A 111 18.52 14.02 -3.41
CA GLN A 111 19.47 13.24 -2.61
C GLN A 111 19.24 11.73 -2.78
N ARG A 112 17.98 11.29 -2.77
CA ARG A 112 17.63 9.88 -3.01
C ARG A 112 17.94 9.42 -4.43
N LEU A 113 17.74 10.29 -5.42
CA LEU A 113 18.10 10.00 -6.80
C LEU A 113 19.62 9.78 -6.93
N GLY A 114 20.46 10.58 -6.26
CA GLY A 114 21.91 10.33 -6.21
C GLY A 114 22.28 9.00 -5.54
N GLN A 115 21.55 8.60 -4.49
CA GLN A 115 21.78 7.32 -3.81
C GLN A 115 21.35 6.11 -4.64
N GLU A 116 20.26 6.21 -5.41
CA GLU A 116 19.79 5.12 -6.27
C GLU A 116 20.68 4.90 -7.51
N TRP A 117 21.29 5.98 -8.02
CA TRP A 117 22.04 5.95 -9.27
C TRP A 117 23.57 6.05 -9.09
N GLY A 118 24.06 6.09 -7.84
CA GLY A 118 25.47 5.93 -7.50
C GLY A 118 26.39 7.00 -8.07
N TYR A 119 26.29 8.22 -7.54
CA TYR A 119 27.33 9.25 -7.66
C TYR A 119 27.93 9.59 -6.29
#